data_AF-A0A9P0G1J3-F1
#
_entry.id   AF-A0A9P0G1J3-F1
#
_cell.length_a   1.000
_cell.length_b   1.000
_cell.length_c   1.000
_cell.angle_alpha   90.00
_cell.angle_beta   90.00
_cell.angle_gamma   90.00
#
_symmetry.space_group_name_H-M   'P 1'
#
loop_
_entity.id
_entity.type
_entity.pdbx_description
1 polymer ?
#
loop_
_entity_poly.entity_id
_entity_poly.type
_entity_poly.pdbx_seq_one_letter_code
_entity_poly.pdbx_strand_id
1 'polypeptide(L)'
;MDQSNRTRRNDLDIDSFRSDEPGFDRARMRRQSGGFVDLGNESQYGTGGHQASGANEIFADIQGDIPWWKSNFFISQPVLFGTWDGVFTSCLINIFGVIVFLRSGWIVGQAGLVNAVFIVLFTVFIALISVLSAVGICDRCRIESGGVYFLLAHTLGSRMGGALGIIYCFGQAVGCALNVVGFGESMANLVGLDNAWAAKGFAIAAVLLLGTINVAGVKWVVKLQFALLLVILLAALDFFVGSFTTTPTKEFQGWFNSTITNNTWSNYEEGYSWFKCFGVFFPTITGILAGINMSGDLKNPSVNIPNGSLAAIGTGTFLYLMFVITLAATVTRDALLNTFSITADISAVRVLLLAGLYVSSMSSCLGAMYGTPRVLQSIANEKVIPGLAILGHGRGPNKVPIYSMVVVAIVTTTFIIIGGINQLAPIVTMPFLITYASIDYSYFALAQTFDLQHKREMRFQGNSQRDTHVYGATGSDLDLLFPERIRHKNVGVSYQIILN
;
A
#
# COMPACT_ATOMS: atom_id res chain seq x y z
N MET A 1 61.62 48.63 -32.54
CA MET A 1 62.57 47.73 -31.85
C MET A 1 62.09 46.32 -32.08
N ASP A 2 62.97 45.53 -32.70
CA ASP A 2 62.85 44.23 -33.37
C ASP A 2 62.01 43.16 -32.65
N GLN A 3 61.22 42.31 -33.34
CA GLN A 3 61.66 41.14 -34.15
C GLN A 3 62.55 40.18 -33.30
N SER A 4 62.43 38.85 -33.27
CA SER A 4 61.72 37.85 -34.08
C SER A 4 62.00 36.45 -33.48
N ASN A 5 61.03 35.53 -33.58
CA ASN A 5 61.15 34.20 -34.22
C ASN A 5 62.30 33.21 -33.86
N ARG A 6 61.97 31.99 -33.41
CA ARG A 6 62.15 30.68 -34.14
C ARG A 6 62.27 29.43 -33.24
N THR A 7 61.31 28.53 -33.46
CA THR A 7 61.40 27.07 -33.68
C THR A 7 62.77 26.35 -33.65
N ARG A 8 62.83 25.17 -32.99
CA ARG A 8 63.05 23.85 -33.64
C ARG A 8 63.07 22.66 -32.64
N ARG A 9 62.50 21.55 -33.12
CA ARG A 9 62.62 20.15 -32.63
C ARG A 9 64.08 19.69 -32.55
N ASN A 10 64.34 18.69 -31.71
CA ASN A 10 65.13 17.51 -32.07
C ASN A 10 64.82 16.32 -31.13
N ASP A 11 64.57 15.18 -31.77
CA ASP A 11 64.48 13.84 -31.21
C ASP A 11 65.83 13.39 -30.60
N LEU A 12 65.80 12.43 -29.68
CA LEU A 12 66.88 11.45 -29.44
C LEU A 12 66.36 10.29 -28.58
N ASP A 13 66.14 9.16 -29.25
CA ASP A 13 66.02 7.81 -28.68
C ASP A 13 67.37 7.35 -28.10
N ILE A 14 67.36 6.67 -26.94
CA ILE A 14 68.37 5.65 -26.57
C ILE A 14 67.66 4.50 -25.84
N ASP A 15 67.79 3.33 -26.45
CA ASP A 15 67.40 2.00 -25.99
C ASP A 15 68.20 1.47 -24.78
N SER A 16 67.59 0.50 -24.09
CA SER A 16 68.12 -0.84 -23.80
C SER A 16 68.07 -1.29 -22.33
N PHE A 17 67.32 -2.36 -22.10
CA PHE A 17 67.65 -3.62 -21.39
C PHE A 17 66.31 -4.39 -21.23
N ARG A 18 65.94 -5.29 -22.16
CA ARG A 18 66.09 -6.77 -22.11
C ARG A 18 65.70 -7.36 -20.74
N SER A 19 64.93 -8.42 -20.58
CA SER A 19 64.13 -9.36 -21.38
C SER A 19 63.65 -10.39 -20.35
N ASP A 20 62.43 -10.95 -20.49
CA ASP A 20 62.13 -12.38 -20.31
C ASP A 20 60.61 -12.61 -20.40
N GLU A 21 60.21 -13.15 -21.56
CA GLU A 21 58.99 -13.92 -21.82
C GLU A 21 59.46 -15.39 -22.03
N PRO A 22 58.61 -16.46 -21.97
CA PRO A 22 57.35 -16.53 -22.71
C PRO A 22 56.22 -17.44 -22.13
N GLY A 23 55.03 -17.31 -22.71
CA GLY A 23 53.92 -18.26 -22.53
C GLY A 23 52.77 -18.00 -23.51
N PHE A 24 52.92 -18.47 -24.75
CA PHE A 24 51.97 -18.43 -25.86
C PHE A 24 50.63 -19.14 -25.55
N ASP A 25 49.49 -18.61 -26.02
CA ASP A 25 48.79 -19.22 -27.16
C ASP A 25 47.66 -18.36 -27.78
N ARG A 26 47.64 -18.38 -29.12
CA ARG A 26 46.72 -17.68 -30.03
C ARG A 26 45.62 -18.63 -30.53
N ALA A 27 44.39 -18.16 -30.72
CA ALA A 27 43.51 -18.60 -31.82
C ALA A 27 42.28 -17.68 -32.00
N ARG A 28 42.28 -16.83 -33.04
CA ARG A 28 41.54 -16.95 -34.32
C ARG A 28 40.06 -16.51 -34.29
N MET A 29 39.84 -15.27 -34.76
CA MET A 29 38.60 -14.88 -35.43
C MET A 29 38.44 -15.65 -36.75
N ARG A 30 37.27 -16.25 -36.98
CA ARG A 30 36.90 -16.86 -38.26
C ARG A 30 35.52 -16.33 -38.71
N ARG A 31 35.52 -15.67 -39.88
CA ARG A 31 34.33 -15.39 -40.71
C ARG A 31 33.96 -16.64 -41.52
N GLN A 32 32.67 -16.98 -41.58
CA GLN A 32 31.96 -17.78 -42.62
C GLN A 32 30.46 -17.51 -42.36
N SER A 33 29.68 -16.87 -43.25
CA SER A 33 29.21 -17.24 -44.60
C SER A 33 28.18 -18.37 -44.61
N GLY A 34 26.93 -18.03 -44.97
CA GLY A 34 25.97 -18.88 -45.70
C GLY A 34 25.19 -19.92 -44.89
N GLY A 35 23.92 -19.64 -44.58
CA GLY A 35 22.99 -20.61 -43.97
C GLY A 35 21.53 -20.17 -44.12
N PHE A 36 20.85 -20.83 -45.05
CA PHE A 36 19.43 -20.80 -45.39
C PHE A 36 18.50 -20.81 -44.15
N VAL A 37 17.51 -19.91 -44.10
CA VAL A 37 16.49 -19.84 -43.04
C VAL A 37 15.21 -20.47 -43.54
N ASP A 38 14.86 -21.61 -42.95
CA ASP A 38 13.60 -22.32 -43.19
C ASP A 38 12.48 -21.64 -42.38
N LEU A 39 11.43 -21.18 -43.07
CA LEU A 39 10.25 -20.54 -42.48
C LEU A 39 9.13 -21.58 -42.44
N GLY A 40 9.07 -22.32 -41.33
CA GLY A 40 8.00 -23.26 -41.01
C GLY A 40 7.32 -22.89 -39.69
N ASN A 41 6.01 -22.65 -39.77
CA ASN A 41 5.05 -22.38 -38.69
C ASN A 41 5.31 -23.12 -37.37
N GLU A 42 5.38 -22.37 -36.26
CA GLU A 42 4.71 -22.76 -35.02
C GLU A 42 4.31 -21.51 -34.21
N SER A 43 3.04 -21.48 -33.84
CA SER A 43 2.28 -20.40 -33.24
C SER A 43 2.59 -20.21 -31.76
N GLN A 44 3.09 -19.03 -31.34
CA GLN A 44 2.92 -18.58 -29.96
C GLN A 44 2.98 -17.06 -29.81
N TYR A 45 1.97 -16.52 -29.15
CA TYR A 45 1.72 -15.10 -28.87
C TYR A 45 2.95 -14.34 -28.35
N GLY A 46 3.40 -13.32 -29.09
CA GLY A 46 4.42 -12.37 -28.64
C GLY A 46 3.81 -11.18 -27.92
N THR A 47 3.87 -11.17 -26.59
CA THR A 47 3.68 -9.97 -25.77
C THR A 47 5.03 -9.26 -25.63
N GLY A 48 5.18 -8.11 -26.28
CA GLY A 48 6.34 -7.23 -26.12
C GLY A 48 6.30 -6.51 -24.78
N GLY A 49 6.73 -7.19 -23.71
CA GLY A 49 7.10 -6.58 -22.44
C GLY A 49 8.59 -6.79 -22.23
N HIS A 50 9.37 -5.72 -22.11
CA HIS A 50 10.79 -5.80 -21.80
C HIS A 50 11.01 -6.60 -20.50
N GLN A 51 11.44 -7.85 -20.65
CA GLN A 51 12.02 -8.64 -19.57
C GLN A 51 13.35 -7.99 -19.18
N ALA A 52 13.45 -7.47 -17.96
CA ALA A 52 14.72 -7.15 -17.32
C ALA A 52 15.44 -8.46 -16.95
N SER A 53 16.00 -9.16 -17.93
CA SER A 53 16.76 -10.42 -17.71
C SER A 53 18.28 -10.23 -17.77
N GLY A 54 18.79 -8.99 -17.76
CA GLY A 54 20.22 -8.73 -18.05
C GLY A 54 21.14 -8.53 -16.84
N ALA A 55 20.63 -8.38 -15.61
CA ALA A 55 21.47 -7.96 -14.47
C ALA A 55 22.04 -9.12 -13.63
N ASN A 56 21.57 -10.36 -13.83
CA ASN A 56 21.76 -11.44 -12.85
C ASN A 56 22.70 -12.58 -13.27
N GLU A 57 23.24 -12.58 -14.50
CA GLU A 57 24.13 -13.68 -14.92
C GLU A 57 25.60 -13.45 -14.55
N ILE A 58 26.04 -12.19 -14.43
CA ILE A 58 27.45 -11.85 -14.18
C ILE A 58 27.89 -12.16 -12.73
N PHE A 59 26.93 -12.34 -11.81
CA PHE A 59 27.20 -12.59 -10.39
C PHE A 59 26.80 -14.00 -9.91
N ALA A 60 26.33 -14.87 -10.81
CA ALA A 60 25.91 -16.23 -10.44
C ALA A 60 27.09 -17.09 -9.93
N ASP A 61 28.30 -16.85 -10.47
CA ASP A 61 29.50 -17.62 -10.10
C ASP A 61 30.18 -17.17 -8.80
N ILE A 62 29.77 -16.06 -8.20
CA ILE A 62 30.30 -15.58 -6.90
C ILE A 62 29.41 -16.06 -5.72
N GLN A 63 28.31 -16.77 -6.02
CA GLN A 63 27.29 -17.13 -5.03
C GLN A 63 27.68 -18.32 -4.13
N GLY A 64 28.83 -18.97 -4.36
CA GLY A 64 29.26 -20.20 -3.69
C GLY A 64 29.75 -20.06 -2.25
N ASP A 65 30.21 -18.87 -1.82
CA ASP A 65 30.94 -18.69 -0.55
C ASP A 65 30.21 -17.86 0.50
N ILE A 66 28.88 -17.83 0.44
CA ILE A 66 28.07 -17.05 1.37
C ILE A 66 27.36 -18.00 2.33
N PRO A 67 27.59 -17.90 3.66
CA PRO A 67 26.95 -18.78 4.61
C PRO A 67 25.42 -18.77 4.45
N TRP A 68 24.78 -19.93 4.58
CA TRP A 68 23.33 -20.13 4.37
C TRP A 68 22.45 -19.12 5.12
N TRP A 69 22.86 -18.71 6.33
CA TRP A 69 22.19 -17.70 7.14
C TRP A 69 22.29 -16.31 6.53
N LYS A 70 23.40 -15.97 5.88
CA LYS A 70 23.65 -14.68 5.24
C LYS A 70 22.94 -14.57 3.88
N SER A 71 22.81 -15.68 3.15
CA SER A 71 22.00 -15.77 1.92
C SER A 71 20.50 -15.57 2.20
N ASN A 72 19.94 -16.26 3.20
CA ASN A 72 18.52 -16.13 3.55
C ASN A 72 18.15 -14.80 4.24
N PHE A 73 19.06 -14.20 5.02
CA PHE A 73 18.78 -12.92 5.70
C PHE A 73 19.11 -11.68 4.87
N PHE A 74 20.14 -11.71 4.02
CA PHE A 74 20.67 -10.48 3.40
C PHE A 74 20.62 -10.44 1.86
N ILE A 75 20.46 -11.58 1.16
CA ILE A 75 20.46 -11.59 -0.31
C ILE A 75 19.06 -11.43 -0.88
N SER A 76 18.94 -10.40 -1.71
CA SER A 76 17.69 -9.67 -1.96
C SER A 76 17.21 -9.89 -3.39
N GLN A 77 16.64 -11.06 -3.71
CA GLN A 77 15.72 -11.11 -4.87
C GLN A 77 14.41 -10.37 -4.52
N PRO A 78 13.90 -9.46 -5.37
CA PRO A 78 12.59 -8.85 -5.16
C PRO A 78 11.52 -9.94 -5.34
N VAL A 79 10.81 -10.27 -4.26
CA VAL A 79 9.66 -11.18 -4.33
C VAL A 79 8.43 -10.31 -4.57
N LEU A 80 7.82 -10.44 -5.75
CA LEU A 80 6.60 -9.72 -6.10
C LEU A 80 5.38 -10.46 -5.52
N PHE A 81 4.49 -9.75 -4.83
CA PHE A 81 3.33 -10.35 -4.16
C PHE A 81 2.08 -10.40 -5.04
N GLY A 82 1.20 -11.38 -4.77
CA GLY A 82 -0.10 -11.55 -5.42
C GLY A 82 -1.25 -10.81 -4.73
N THR A 83 -2.47 -11.00 -5.24
CA THR A 83 -3.72 -10.42 -4.69
C THR A 83 -3.98 -10.86 -3.26
N TRP A 84 -3.91 -12.16 -2.99
CA TRP A 84 -4.24 -12.73 -1.68
C TRP A 84 -3.12 -12.54 -0.66
N ASP A 85 -1.89 -12.87 -1.03
CA ASP A 85 -0.74 -12.82 -0.13
C ASP A 85 -0.29 -11.39 0.19
N GLY A 86 -0.51 -10.45 -0.72
CA GLY A 86 -0.07 -9.07 -0.60
C GLY A 86 -1.19 -8.11 -0.19
N VAL A 87 -2.20 -7.96 -1.05
CA VAL A 87 -3.21 -6.89 -0.90
C VAL A 87 -4.26 -7.27 0.13
N PHE A 88 -4.91 -8.44 -0.03
CA PHE A 88 -6.00 -8.86 0.86
C PHE A 88 -5.55 -8.98 2.31
N THR A 89 -4.45 -9.68 2.56
CA THR A 89 -3.85 -9.85 3.90
C THR A 89 -3.50 -8.51 4.53
N SER A 90 -2.79 -7.65 3.81
CA SER A 90 -2.37 -6.34 4.30
C SER A 90 -3.56 -5.43 4.60
N CYS A 91 -4.56 -5.38 3.72
CA CYS A 91 -5.77 -4.59 3.95
C CYS A 91 -6.57 -5.15 5.13
N LEU A 92 -6.82 -6.46 5.19
CA LEU A 92 -7.66 -7.05 6.23
C LEU A 92 -7.04 -6.93 7.63
N ILE A 93 -5.72 -7.10 7.75
CA ILE A 93 -4.98 -6.89 9.01
C ILE A 93 -5.11 -5.45 9.50
N ASN A 94 -4.96 -4.47 8.61
CA ASN A 94 -5.04 -3.06 9.00
C ASN A 94 -6.48 -2.57 9.18
N ILE A 95 -7.46 -3.29 8.63
CA ILE A 95 -8.88 -3.10 8.96
C ILE A 95 -9.09 -3.61 10.38
N PHE A 96 -8.74 -4.87 10.66
CA PHE A 96 -8.80 -5.49 12.00
C PHE A 96 -7.78 -4.89 12.98
N GLY A 97 -8.05 -3.67 13.45
CA GLY A 97 -7.27 -2.98 14.46
C GLY A 97 -7.81 -3.14 15.88
N VAL A 98 -7.14 -2.48 16.82
CA VAL A 98 -7.42 -2.63 18.27
C VAL A 98 -8.83 -2.16 18.68
N ILE A 99 -9.41 -1.21 17.93
CA ILE A 99 -10.76 -0.66 18.18
C ILE A 99 -11.82 -1.76 18.11
N VAL A 100 -11.66 -2.73 17.21
CA VAL A 100 -12.64 -3.81 17.02
C VAL A 100 -12.75 -4.67 18.28
N PHE A 101 -11.64 -4.88 18.99
CA PHE A 101 -11.63 -5.68 20.21
C PHE A 101 -11.98 -4.88 21.47
N LEU A 102 -11.47 -3.65 21.60
CA LEU A 102 -11.57 -2.86 22.85
C LEU A 102 -12.67 -1.79 22.87
N ARG A 103 -13.22 -1.42 21.72
CA ARG A 103 -14.14 -0.27 21.59
C ARG A 103 -15.43 -0.58 20.87
N SER A 104 -15.55 -1.71 20.17
CA SER A 104 -16.82 -2.18 19.59
C SER A 104 -17.93 -2.27 20.66
N GLY A 105 -17.64 -2.85 21.83
CA GLY A 105 -18.59 -2.93 22.94
C GLY A 105 -19.05 -1.55 23.42
N TRP A 106 -18.11 -0.64 23.66
CA TRP A 106 -18.41 0.72 24.07
C TRP A 106 -19.26 1.49 23.05
N ILE A 107 -18.98 1.34 21.75
CA ILE A 107 -19.77 1.95 20.68
C ILE A 107 -21.21 1.42 20.71
N VAL A 108 -21.39 0.10 20.89
CA VAL A 108 -22.73 -0.50 21.01
C VAL A 108 -23.44 -0.01 22.27
N GLY A 109 -22.73 0.14 23.40
CA GLY A 109 -23.29 0.66 24.65
C GLY A 109 -23.82 2.09 24.54
N GLN A 110 -23.07 2.98 23.87
CA GLN A 110 -23.44 4.39 23.67
C GLN A 110 -24.51 4.55 22.58
N ALA A 111 -24.20 4.08 21.37
CA ALA A 111 -25.03 4.32 20.19
C ALA A 111 -26.25 3.39 20.11
N GLY A 112 -26.21 2.22 20.76
CA GLY A 112 -27.19 1.15 20.55
C GLY A 112 -26.96 0.39 19.25
N LEU A 113 -27.58 -0.78 19.11
CA LEU A 113 -27.38 -1.69 17.98
C LEU A 113 -27.68 -1.03 16.63
N VAL A 114 -28.82 -0.35 16.50
CA VAL A 114 -29.25 0.22 15.21
C VAL A 114 -28.27 1.30 14.73
N ASN A 115 -27.88 2.21 15.62
CA ASN A 115 -26.94 3.27 15.25
C ASN A 115 -25.52 2.74 15.11
N ALA A 116 -25.10 1.72 15.88
CA ALA A 116 -23.80 1.08 15.71
C ALA A 116 -23.68 0.42 14.34
N VAL A 117 -24.70 -0.33 13.91
CA VAL A 117 -24.76 -0.90 12.55
C VAL A 117 -24.75 0.20 11.50
N PHE A 118 -25.49 1.29 11.71
CA PHE A 118 -25.45 2.44 10.80
C PHE A 118 -24.06 3.08 10.73
N ILE A 119 -23.34 3.23 11.85
CA ILE A 119 -21.95 3.73 11.88
C ILE A 119 -21.03 2.81 11.07
N VAL A 120 -21.15 1.49 11.22
CA VAL A 120 -20.37 0.51 10.46
C VAL A 120 -20.63 0.66 8.96
N LEU A 121 -21.90 0.63 8.54
CA LEU A 121 -22.28 0.74 7.13
C LEU A 121 -21.89 2.08 6.51
N PHE A 122 -22.06 3.18 7.24
CA PHE A 122 -21.67 4.51 6.77
C PHE A 122 -20.15 4.64 6.61
N THR A 123 -19.37 4.08 7.54
CA THR A 123 -17.90 4.03 7.46
C THR A 123 -17.44 3.22 6.26
N VAL A 124 -18.04 2.04 6.04
CA VAL A 124 -17.75 1.18 4.88
C VAL A 124 -18.15 1.86 3.58
N PHE A 125 -19.27 2.58 3.54
CA PHE A 125 -19.71 3.33 2.36
C PHE A 125 -18.70 4.40 1.96
N ILE A 126 -18.22 5.21 2.91
CA ILE A 126 -17.15 6.21 2.66
C ILE A 126 -15.90 5.51 2.11
N ALA A 127 -15.47 4.43 2.75
CA ALA A 127 -14.27 3.72 2.34
C ALA A 127 -14.41 3.06 0.96
N LEU A 128 -15.58 2.52 0.62
CA LEU A 128 -15.87 1.92 -0.67
C LEU A 128 -15.75 2.95 -1.80
N ILE A 129 -16.32 4.15 -1.61
CA ILE A 129 -16.19 5.25 -2.57
C ILE A 129 -14.70 5.55 -2.80
N SER A 130 -13.94 5.75 -1.72
CA SER A 130 -12.51 6.10 -1.83
C SER A 130 -11.65 5.00 -2.45
N VAL A 131 -11.94 3.73 -2.19
CA VAL A 131 -11.23 2.63 -2.87
C VAL A 131 -11.59 2.54 -4.34
N LEU A 132 -12.86 2.70 -4.70
CA LEU A 132 -13.27 2.69 -6.11
C LEU A 132 -12.62 3.84 -6.88
N SER A 133 -12.56 5.03 -6.29
CA SER A 133 -11.83 6.18 -6.84
C SER A 133 -10.34 5.88 -6.99
N ALA A 134 -9.71 5.30 -5.96
CA ALA A 134 -8.29 4.95 -6.03
C ALA A 134 -8.01 3.89 -7.10
N VAL A 135 -8.85 2.87 -7.21
CA VAL A 135 -8.78 1.83 -8.26
C VAL A 135 -8.94 2.45 -9.63
N GLY A 136 -9.88 3.38 -9.82
CA GLY A 136 -10.07 4.08 -11.09
C GLY A 136 -8.85 4.92 -11.52
N ILE A 137 -8.12 5.48 -10.56
CA ILE A 137 -6.84 6.16 -10.84
C ILE A 137 -5.75 5.13 -11.17
N CYS A 138 -5.67 4.05 -10.40
CA CYS A 138 -4.73 2.94 -10.58
C CYS A 138 -4.83 2.24 -11.95
N ASP A 139 -6.04 2.16 -12.51
CA ASP A 139 -6.28 1.53 -13.83
C ASP A 139 -5.84 2.44 -14.99
N ARG A 140 -5.95 3.77 -14.81
CA ARG A 140 -5.63 4.76 -15.84
C ARG A 140 -4.20 5.29 -15.77
N CYS A 141 -3.60 5.26 -14.58
CA CYS A 141 -2.25 5.78 -14.32
C CYS A 141 -1.31 4.62 -14.02
N ARG A 142 -0.13 4.62 -14.65
CA ARG A 142 0.91 3.63 -14.36
C ARG A 142 1.42 3.83 -12.93
N ILE A 143 1.13 2.87 -12.05
CA ILE A 143 1.52 2.95 -10.64
C ILE A 143 3.00 2.58 -10.48
N GLU A 144 3.77 3.47 -9.88
CA GLU A 144 5.14 3.21 -9.44
C GLU A 144 5.22 3.09 -7.90
N SER A 145 6.43 2.91 -7.38
CA SER A 145 6.67 2.82 -5.93
C SER A 145 6.44 4.18 -5.25
N GLY A 146 5.45 4.27 -4.37
CA GLY A 146 5.12 5.51 -3.65
C GLY A 146 3.71 5.60 -3.06
N GLY A 147 2.87 4.58 -3.30
CA GLY A 147 1.59 4.43 -2.63
C GLY A 147 0.60 5.55 -2.91
N VAL A 148 -0.12 5.97 -1.86
CA VAL A 148 -1.13 7.03 -1.94
C VAL A 148 -0.55 8.37 -2.40
N TYR A 149 0.67 8.71 -1.97
CA TYR A 149 1.33 9.94 -2.41
C TYR A 149 1.50 10.00 -3.92
N PHE A 150 2.06 8.93 -4.51
CA PHE A 150 2.32 8.87 -5.95
C PHE A 150 1.01 9.02 -6.75
N LEU A 151 -0.06 8.38 -6.28
CA LEU A 151 -1.39 8.46 -6.87
C LEU A 151 -1.96 9.90 -6.86
N LEU A 152 -1.80 10.63 -5.75
CA LEU A 152 -2.23 12.02 -5.64
C LEU A 152 -1.32 12.99 -6.41
N ALA A 153 0.00 12.79 -6.37
CA ALA A 153 0.97 13.64 -7.04
C ALA A 153 0.82 13.57 -8.57
N HIS A 154 0.48 12.41 -9.12
CA HIS A 154 0.28 12.24 -10.56
C HIS A 154 -1.00 12.91 -11.08
N THR A 155 -2.04 13.00 -10.24
CA THR A 155 -3.35 13.56 -10.63
C THR A 155 -3.48 15.05 -10.31
N LEU A 156 -3.05 15.48 -9.12
CA LEU A 156 -3.19 16.88 -8.64
C LEU A 156 -1.89 17.69 -8.76
N GLY A 157 -0.79 17.05 -9.18
CA GLY A 157 0.54 17.64 -9.21
C GLY A 157 1.30 17.49 -7.89
N SER A 158 2.63 17.55 -7.97
CA SER A 158 3.54 17.23 -6.86
C SER A 158 3.36 18.11 -5.62
N ARG A 159 3.03 19.41 -5.77
CA ARG A 159 2.81 20.32 -4.63
C ARG A 159 1.60 19.91 -3.78
N MET A 160 0.46 19.65 -4.42
CA MET A 160 -0.75 19.20 -3.72
C MET A 160 -0.57 17.77 -3.20
N GLY A 161 0.00 16.89 -4.02
CA GLY A 161 0.35 15.53 -3.61
C GLY A 161 1.25 15.51 -2.37
N GLY A 162 2.24 16.38 -2.28
CA GLY A 162 3.16 16.47 -1.14
C GLY A 162 2.48 16.92 0.15
N ALA A 163 1.63 17.95 0.08
CA ALA A 163 0.87 18.42 1.23
C ALA A 163 -0.07 17.33 1.77
N LEU A 164 -0.84 16.69 0.87
CA LEU A 164 -1.75 15.61 1.23
C LEU A 164 -1.01 14.35 1.69
N GLY A 165 0.14 14.06 1.09
CA GLY A 165 1.01 12.95 1.49
C GLY A 165 1.57 13.12 2.91
N ILE A 166 1.91 14.34 3.32
CA ILE A 166 2.32 14.61 4.72
C ILE A 166 1.15 14.43 5.68
N ILE A 167 -0.03 14.94 5.34
CA ILE A 167 -1.24 14.74 6.15
C ILE A 167 -1.53 13.24 6.31
N TYR A 168 -1.42 12.47 5.22
CA TYR A 168 -1.56 11.02 5.25
C TYR A 168 -0.51 10.35 6.14
N CYS A 169 0.77 10.75 6.03
CA CYS A 169 1.84 10.21 6.88
C CYS A 169 1.62 10.52 8.36
N PHE A 170 1.14 11.72 8.67
CA PHE A 170 0.75 12.10 10.02
C PHE A 170 -0.40 11.21 10.53
N GLY A 171 -1.46 11.04 9.73
CA GLY A 171 -2.57 10.14 10.06
C GLY A 171 -2.12 8.72 10.36
N GLN A 172 -1.22 8.17 9.54
CA GLN A 172 -0.64 6.83 9.75
C GLN A 172 0.21 6.74 11.03
N ALA A 173 1.01 7.78 11.35
CA ALA A 173 1.83 7.80 12.56
C ALA A 173 0.97 7.83 13.84
N VAL A 174 -0.10 8.64 13.84
CA VAL A 174 -1.08 8.66 14.94
C VAL A 174 -1.90 7.36 14.97
N GLY A 175 -2.20 6.77 13.82
CA GLY A 175 -2.87 5.48 13.69
C GLY A 175 -2.06 4.33 14.30
N CYS A 176 -0.73 4.28 14.09
CA CYS A 176 0.11 3.34 14.84
C CYS A 176 0.06 3.64 16.35
N ALA A 177 0.13 4.91 16.76
CA ALA A 177 0.06 5.26 18.19
C ALA A 177 -1.23 4.74 18.83
N LEU A 178 -2.38 4.92 18.16
CA LEU A 178 -3.68 4.42 18.58
C LEU A 178 -3.69 2.89 18.80
N ASN A 179 -3.17 2.13 17.82
CA ASN A 179 -3.11 0.68 17.91
C ASN A 179 -2.21 0.20 19.06
N VAL A 180 -1.05 0.84 19.23
CA VAL A 180 -0.08 0.43 20.24
C VAL A 180 -0.46 0.89 21.65
N VAL A 181 -1.18 2.01 21.80
CA VAL A 181 -1.81 2.40 23.07
C VAL A 181 -2.86 1.37 23.50
N GLY A 182 -3.69 0.87 22.56
CA GLY A 182 -4.65 -0.20 22.88
C GLY A 182 -3.99 -1.52 23.28
N PHE A 183 -2.88 -1.88 22.64
CA PHE A 183 -2.01 -2.96 23.13
C PHE A 183 -1.51 -2.69 24.57
N GLY A 184 -1.03 -1.47 24.84
CA GLY A 184 -0.52 -1.07 26.13
C GLY A 184 -1.57 -1.09 27.25
N GLU A 185 -2.78 -0.60 27.00
CA GLU A 185 -3.91 -0.66 27.94
C GLU A 185 -4.26 -2.11 28.28
N SER A 186 -4.39 -2.97 27.28
CA SER A 186 -4.71 -4.39 27.50
C SER A 186 -3.58 -5.15 28.20
N MET A 187 -2.31 -4.84 27.90
CA MET A 187 -1.15 -5.46 28.55
C MET A 187 -1.01 -5.03 30.02
N ALA A 188 -1.22 -3.75 30.32
CA ALA A 188 -1.19 -3.24 31.68
C ALA A 188 -2.26 -3.92 32.57
N ASN A 189 -3.47 -4.09 32.02
CA ASN A 189 -4.55 -4.82 32.68
C ASN A 189 -4.21 -6.30 32.92
N LEU A 190 -3.51 -6.95 31.98
CA LEU A 190 -3.09 -8.35 32.12
C LEU A 190 -2.05 -8.53 33.23
N VAL A 191 -1.12 -7.58 33.38
CA VAL A 191 -0.07 -7.62 34.41
C VAL A 191 -0.58 -7.15 35.78
N GLY A 192 -1.76 -6.55 35.84
CA GLY A 192 -2.33 -5.99 37.08
C GLY A 192 -1.68 -4.66 37.50
N LEU A 193 -1.15 -3.91 36.54
CA LEU A 193 -0.55 -2.60 36.77
C LEU A 193 -1.52 -1.51 36.32
N ASP A 194 -2.39 -1.05 37.21
CA ASP A 194 -3.42 -0.04 36.92
C ASP A 194 -2.87 1.40 36.72
N ASN A 195 -1.58 1.53 36.43
CA ASN A 195 -0.93 2.81 36.21
C ASN A 195 -1.00 3.21 34.74
N ALA A 196 -1.55 4.40 34.45
CA ALA A 196 -1.58 4.97 33.10
C ALA A 196 -0.17 5.06 32.46
N TRP A 197 0.86 5.26 33.28
CA TRP A 197 2.25 5.25 32.83
C TRP A 197 2.77 3.86 32.46
N ALA A 198 2.26 2.80 33.07
CA ALA A 198 2.63 1.42 32.71
C ALA A 198 2.10 1.06 31.32
N ALA A 199 0.85 1.38 31.02
CA ALA A 199 0.26 1.19 29.69
C ALA A 199 1.07 1.93 28.60
N LYS A 200 1.45 3.19 28.88
CA LYS A 200 2.32 3.97 27.98
C LYS A 200 3.72 3.36 27.85
N GLY A 201 4.29 2.83 28.93
CA GLY A 201 5.58 2.14 28.92
C GLY A 201 5.57 0.91 28.01
N PHE A 202 4.55 0.05 28.12
CA PHE A 202 4.39 -1.11 27.23
C PHE A 202 4.20 -0.68 25.77
N ALA A 203 3.43 0.38 25.52
CA ALA A 203 3.23 0.91 24.19
C ALA A 203 4.54 1.44 23.56
N ILE A 204 5.34 2.22 24.31
CA ILE A 204 6.64 2.71 23.82
C ILE A 204 7.61 1.56 23.56
N ALA A 205 7.67 0.58 24.46
CA ALA A 205 8.50 -0.62 24.28
C ALA A 205 8.11 -1.38 23.00
N ALA A 206 6.81 -1.52 22.73
CA ALA A 206 6.32 -2.13 21.51
C ALA A 206 6.74 -1.34 20.26
N VAL A 207 6.60 0.00 20.22
CA VAL A 207 7.04 0.81 19.06
C VAL A 207 8.55 0.67 18.81
N LEU A 208 9.37 0.69 19.87
CA LEU A 208 10.82 0.51 19.73
C LEU A 208 11.16 -0.87 19.18
N LEU A 209 10.52 -1.93 19.70
CA LEU A 209 10.68 -3.28 19.22
C LEU A 209 10.29 -3.38 17.74
N LEU A 210 9.09 -2.91 17.35
CA LEU A 210 8.62 -2.95 15.96
C LEU A 210 9.52 -2.12 15.03
N GLY A 211 10.03 -0.98 15.50
CA GLY A 211 11.01 -0.18 14.78
C GLY A 211 12.30 -0.93 14.49
N THR A 212 12.85 -1.64 15.48
CA THR A 212 14.05 -2.47 15.27
C THR A 212 13.81 -3.64 14.30
N ILE A 213 12.65 -4.29 14.38
CA ILE A 213 12.27 -5.36 13.45
C ILE A 213 12.20 -4.84 12.01
N ASN A 214 11.62 -3.66 11.80
CA ASN A 214 11.50 -3.08 10.46
C ASN A 214 12.85 -2.68 9.85
N VAL A 215 13.87 -2.38 10.67
CA VAL A 215 15.25 -2.16 10.20
C VAL A 215 15.91 -3.47 9.79
N ALA A 216 15.61 -4.59 10.47
CA ALA A 216 16.27 -5.88 10.26
C ALA A 216 15.88 -6.59 8.96
N GLY A 217 14.68 -6.36 8.40
CA GLY A 217 14.35 -6.86 7.07
C GLY A 217 12.86 -7.10 6.79
N VAL A 218 12.40 -6.50 5.70
CA VAL A 218 10.99 -6.43 5.25
C VAL A 218 10.42 -7.78 4.80
N LYS A 219 11.24 -8.68 4.23
CA LYS A 219 10.75 -9.96 3.67
C LYS A 219 10.08 -10.86 4.71
N TRP A 220 10.63 -10.86 5.92
CA TRP A 220 10.07 -11.62 7.04
C TRP A 220 8.76 -11.02 7.53
N VAL A 221 8.62 -9.69 7.49
CA VAL A 221 7.41 -8.98 7.92
C VAL A 221 6.20 -9.41 7.07
N VAL A 222 6.34 -9.50 5.75
CA VAL A 222 5.21 -9.88 4.88
C VAL A 222 4.83 -11.36 5.05
N LYS A 223 5.81 -12.26 5.20
CA LYS A 223 5.50 -13.68 5.51
C LYS A 223 4.84 -13.84 6.88
N LEU A 224 5.26 -13.03 7.85
CA LEU A 224 4.70 -13.01 9.20
C LEU A 224 3.24 -12.50 9.18
N GLN A 225 2.90 -11.54 8.33
CA GLN A 225 1.52 -11.04 8.19
C GLN A 225 0.50 -12.15 7.91
N PHE A 226 0.80 -13.14 7.06
CA PHE A 226 -0.13 -14.24 6.81
C PHE A 226 -0.41 -15.07 8.08
N ALA A 227 0.64 -15.38 8.86
CA ALA A 227 0.48 -16.07 10.13
C ALA A 227 -0.29 -15.22 11.15
N LEU A 228 -0.02 -13.91 11.20
CA LEU A 228 -0.74 -12.97 12.07
C LEU A 228 -2.23 -12.87 11.70
N LEU A 229 -2.56 -12.83 10.41
CA LEU A 229 -3.94 -12.83 9.94
C LEU A 229 -4.68 -14.09 10.40
N LEU A 230 -4.05 -15.27 10.30
CA LEU A 230 -4.65 -16.52 10.73
C LEU A 230 -5.01 -16.48 12.22
N VAL A 231 -4.14 -15.94 13.07
CA VAL A 231 -4.41 -15.76 14.50
C VAL A 231 -5.58 -14.81 14.74
N ILE A 232 -5.67 -13.70 13.99
CA ILE A 232 -6.79 -12.74 14.10
C ILE A 232 -8.11 -13.40 13.71
N LEU A 233 -8.14 -14.15 12.61
CA LEU A 233 -9.34 -14.85 12.16
C LEU A 233 -9.77 -15.96 13.13
N LEU A 234 -8.82 -16.70 13.70
CA LEU A 234 -9.11 -17.66 14.76
C LEU A 234 -9.66 -16.99 16.02
N ALA A 235 -9.12 -15.83 16.42
CA ALA A 235 -9.64 -15.06 17.55
C ALA A 235 -11.06 -14.53 17.29
N ALA A 236 -11.35 -14.07 16.06
CA ALA A 236 -12.69 -13.66 15.68
C ALA A 236 -13.70 -14.82 15.69
N LEU A 237 -13.27 -16.01 15.23
CA LEU A 237 -14.08 -17.23 15.31
C LEU A 237 -14.30 -17.64 16.77
N ASP A 238 -13.26 -17.62 17.60
CA ASP A 238 -13.33 -17.96 19.03
C ASP A 238 -14.27 -17.04 19.81
N PHE A 239 -14.29 -15.75 19.48
CA PHE A 239 -15.27 -14.81 20.00
C PHE A 239 -16.71 -15.24 19.66
N PHE A 240 -16.96 -15.56 18.39
CA PHE A 240 -18.28 -15.96 17.94
C PHE A 240 -18.74 -17.28 18.57
N VAL A 241 -17.87 -18.29 18.62
CA VAL A 241 -18.17 -19.56 19.28
C VAL A 241 -18.37 -19.37 20.78
N GLY A 242 -17.53 -18.54 21.42
CA GLY A 242 -17.64 -18.16 22.83
C GLY A 242 -19.00 -17.57 23.19
N SER A 243 -19.60 -16.80 22.29
CA SER A 243 -20.95 -16.26 22.49
C SER A 243 -22.04 -17.32 22.67
N PHE A 244 -21.80 -18.57 22.24
CA PHE A 244 -22.73 -19.70 22.43
C PHE A 244 -22.29 -20.67 23.53
N THR A 245 -20.99 -20.79 23.80
CA THR A 245 -20.43 -21.80 24.71
C THR A 245 -20.18 -21.28 26.12
N THR A 246 -19.92 -20.00 26.29
CA THR A 246 -19.60 -19.39 27.58
C THR A 246 -20.83 -19.38 28.49
N THR A 247 -20.64 -19.69 29.78
CA THR A 247 -21.73 -19.68 30.75
C THR A 247 -22.19 -18.26 31.05
N PRO A 248 -23.51 -18.00 31.11
CA PRO A 248 -24.03 -16.67 31.42
C PRO A 248 -23.59 -16.19 32.80
N THR A 249 -23.05 -14.97 32.85
CA THR A 249 -22.68 -14.25 34.07
C THR A 249 -23.59 -13.03 34.27
N LYS A 250 -23.35 -12.20 35.30
CA LYS A 250 -24.13 -10.96 35.51
C LYS A 250 -24.02 -10.01 34.32
N GLU A 251 -22.85 -9.97 33.68
CA GLU A 251 -22.53 -9.06 32.58
C GLU A 251 -22.90 -9.65 31.21
N PHE A 252 -22.74 -10.97 31.05
CA PHE A 252 -23.04 -11.74 29.84
C PHE A 252 -24.29 -12.60 30.03
N GLN A 253 -25.39 -12.25 29.35
CA GLN A 253 -26.70 -12.89 29.51
C GLN A 253 -27.03 -13.94 28.43
N GLY A 254 -26.17 -14.09 27.42
CA GLY A 254 -26.38 -15.00 26.29
C GLY A 254 -27.47 -14.54 25.30
N TRP A 255 -27.66 -15.27 24.20
CA TRP A 255 -28.50 -14.87 23.06
C TRP A 255 -30.02 -14.83 23.31
N PHE A 256 -30.52 -15.61 24.28
CA PHE A 256 -31.96 -15.85 24.45
C PHE A 256 -32.65 -14.88 25.41
N ASN A 257 -31.92 -13.88 25.91
CA ASN A 257 -32.46 -12.91 26.85
C ASN A 257 -32.93 -11.63 26.11
N SER A 258 -33.78 -10.81 26.73
CA SER A 258 -34.26 -9.52 26.21
C SER A 258 -33.16 -8.42 26.23
N THR A 259 -31.89 -8.80 26.29
CA THR A 259 -30.75 -7.89 26.27
C THR A 259 -30.67 -7.11 24.96
N ILE A 260 -30.98 -7.75 23.83
CA ILE A 260 -30.99 -7.11 22.52
C ILE A 260 -31.99 -5.94 22.46
N THR A 261 -33.17 -6.07 23.08
CA THR A 261 -34.19 -5.00 23.09
C THR A 261 -33.72 -3.81 23.93
N ASN A 262 -33.01 -4.06 25.03
CA ASN A 262 -32.45 -2.99 25.87
C ASN A 262 -31.30 -2.25 25.19
N ASN A 263 -30.54 -2.94 24.34
CA ASN A 263 -29.41 -2.38 23.60
C ASN A 263 -29.80 -1.84 22.21
N THR A 264 -31.08 -1.93 21.80
CA THR A 264 -31.49 -1.55 20.44
C THR A 264 -31.33 -0.04 20.19
N TRP A 265 -31.71 0.78 21.16
CA TRP A 265 -31.76 2.23 21.04
C TRP A 265 -30.57 2.95 21.69
N SER A 266 -30.19 4.10 21.12
CA SER A 266 -29.16 4.97 21.66
C SER A 266 -29.54 5.53 23.02
N ASN A 267 -28.53 5.63 23.88
CA ASN A 267 -28.55 6.35 25.14
C ASN A 267 -27.12 6.85 25.33
N TYR A 268 -26.86 8.02 24.76
CA TYR A 268 -25.53 8.62 24.84
C TYR A 268 -25.35 9.25 26.22
N GLU A 269 -24.24 8.92 26.88
CA GLU A 269 -23.85 9.60 28.12
C GLU A 269 -23.51 11.08 27.84
N GLU A 270 -23.56 11.91 28.88
CA GLU A 270 -23.29 13.34 28.76
C GLU A 270 -21.94 13.61 28.10
N GLY A 271 -21.96 14.41 27.04
CA GLY A 271 -20.77 14.75 26.25
C GLY A 271 -20.46 13.76 25.12
N TYR A 272 -21.18 12.65 24.96
CA TYR A 272 -21.07 11.78 23.79
C TYR A 272 -22.17 12.07 22.76
N SER A 273 -21.85 11.87 21.49
CA SER A 273 -22.77 12.06 20.37
C SER A 273 -22.48 11.02 19.30
N TRP A 274 -23.41 10.88 18.34
CA TRP A 274 -23.24 10.00 17.19
C TRP A 274 -21.91 10.26 16.46
N PHE A 275 -21.56 11.52 16.22
CA PHE A 275 -20.31 11.90 15.55
C PHE A 275 -19.05 11.57 16.36
N LYS A 276 -19.11 11.62 17.70
CA LYS A 276 -17.99 11.17 18.53
C LYS A 276 -17.79 9.66 18.44
N CYS A 277 -18.89 8.88 18.47
CA CYS A 277 -18.82 7.43 18.29
C CYS A 277 -18.30 7.07 16.89
N PHE A 278 -18.78 7.74 15.85
CA PHE A 278 -18.26 7.62 14.49
C PHE A 278 -16.77 7.97 14.43
N GLY A 279 -16.34 9.06 15.05
CA GLY A 279 -14.93 9.48 15.09
C GLY A 279 -14.01 8.48 15.80
N VAL A 280 -14.52 7.74 16.79
CA VAL A 280 -13.81 6.64 17.45
C VAL A 280 -13.78 5.36 16.61
N PHE A 281 -14.85 5.09 15.85
CA PHE A 281 -14.95 3.90 15.01
C PHE A 281 -14.18 4.02 13.69
N PHE A 282 -14.18 5.20 13.07
CA PHE A 282 -13.64 5.42 11.73
C PHE A 282 -12.19 4.93 11.52
N PRO A 283 -11.26 5.01 12.49
CA PRO A 283 -9.91 4.50 12.28
C PRO A 283 -9.84 3.00 11.93
N THR A 284 -10.88 2.22 12.20
CA THR A 284 -10.99 0.79 11.82
C THR A 284 -11.01 0.51 10.31
N ILE A 285 -11.31 1.52 9.47
CA ILE A 285 -11.32 1.34 8.01
C ILE A 285 -10.12 1.99 7.33
N THR A 286 -9.29 2.70 8.09
CA THR A 286 -8.18 3.51 7.56
C THR A 286 -7.12 2.67 6.83
N GLY A 287 -6.98 1.41 7.24
CA GLY A 287 -6.08 0.41 6.69
C GLY A 287 -6.34 -0.04 5.25
N ILE A 288 -7.45 0.38 4.66
CA ILE A 288 -7.88 -0.06 3.33
C ILE A 288 -6.92 0.36 2.19
N LEU A 289 -6.12 1.41 2.39
CA LEU A 289 -5.11 1.88 1.44
C LEU A 289 -3.77 1.16 1.59
N ALA A 290 -3.64 0.20 2.51
CA ALA A 290 -2.40 -0.55 2.71
C ALA A 290 -1.98 -1.32 1.45
N GLY A 291 -2.94 -1.86 0.71
CA GLY A 291 -2.70 -2.50 -0.58
C GLY A 291 -2.07 -1.56 -1.62
N ILE A 292 -2.49 -0.29 -1.64
CA ILE A 292 -1.93 0.74 -2.53
C ILE A 292 -0.54 1.14 -2.07
N ASN A 293 -0.29 1.25 -0.76
CA ASN A 293 1.05 1.56 -0.25
C ASN A 293 2.11 0.50 -0.62
N MET A 294 1.67 -0.74 -0.85
CA MET A 294 2.51 -1.85 -1.28
C MET A 294 2.55 -2.03 -2.80
N SER A 295 1.99 -1.10 -3.59
CA SER A 295 1.85 -1.23 -5.04
C SER A 295 3.17 -1.53 -5.78
N GLY A 296 4.28 -0.96 -5.32
CA GLY A 296 5.61 -1.19 -5.89
C GLY A 296 6.18 -2.60 -5.63
N ASP A 297 5.59 -3.35 -4.69
CA ASP A 297 6.02 -4.70 -4.31
C ASP A 297 5.06 -5.78 -4.89
N LEU A 298 4.05 -5.42 -5.68
CA LEU A 298 3.05 -6.34 -6.27
C LEU A 298 3.43 -6.78 -7.69
N LYS A 299 3.09 -8.03 -8.05
CA LYS A 299 3.30 -8.58 -9.39
C LYS A 299 2.50 -7.81 -10.46
N ASN A 300 1.20 -7.61 -10.22
CA ASN A 300 0.28 -6.94 -11.13
C ASN A 300 -0.61 -5.95 -10.34
N PRO A 301 -0.16 -4.72 -10.09
CA PRO A 301 -0.88 -3.77 -9.24
C PRO A 301 -2.31 -3.45 -9.71
N SER A 302 -2.52 -3.28 -11.02
CA SER A 302 -3.82 -2.91 -11.60
C SER A 302 -4.93 -3.93 -11.34
N VAL A 303 -4.58 -5.23 -11.24
CA VAL A 303 -5.55 -6.31 -10.98
C VAL A 303 -5.55 -6.72 -9.50
N ASN A 304 -4.39 -6.72 -8.85
CA ASN A 304 -4.26 -7.20 -7.47
C ASN A 304 -4.90 -6.23 -6.46
N ILE A 305 -4.75 -4.91 -6.67
CA ILE A 305 -5.30 -3.88 -5.78
C ILE A 305 -6.84 -3.95 -5.69
N PRO A 306 -7.61 -3.91 -6.80
CA PRO A 306 -9.07 -3.92 -6.71
C PRO A 306 -9.60 -5.20 -6.08
N ASN A 307 -9.15 -6.36 -6.56
CA ASN A 307 -9.66 -7.64 -6.08
C ASN A 307 -9.33 -7.88 -4.60
N GLY A 308 -8.11 -7.54 -4.17
CA GLY A 308 -7.71 -7.72 -2.78
C GLY A 308 -8.38 -6.73 -1.84
N SER A 309 -8.51 -5.46 -2.24
CA SER A 309 -9.12 -4.41 -1.39
C SER A 309 -10.62 -4.63 -1.23
N LEU A 310 -11.34 -4.93 -2.32
CA LEU A 310 -12.79 -5.20 -2.25
C LEU A 310 -13.11 -6.46 -1.43
N ALA A 311 -12.31 -7.52 -1.60
CA ALA A 311 -12.46 -8.72 -0.77
C ALA A 311 -12.21 -8.42 0.71
N ALA A 312 -11.17 -7.63 1.04
CA ALA A 312 -10.86 -7.25 2.42
C ALA A 312 -11.97 -6.39 3.05
N ILE A 313 -12.56 -5.44 2.31
CA ILE A 313 -13.73 -4.66 2.78
C ILE A 313 -14.90 -5.58 3.06
N GLY A 314 -15.22 -6.49 2.14
CA GLY A 314 -16.36 -7.41 2.27
C GLY A 314 -16.21 -8.30 3.50
N THR A 315 -15.07 -8.97 3.64
CA THR A 315 -14.75 -9.80 4.82
C THR A 315 -14.72 -8.96 6.10
N GLY A 316 -14.12 -7.77 6.06
CA GLY A 316 -14.06 -6.85 7.20
C GLY A 316 -15.44 -6.43 7.70
N THR A 317 -16.31 -6.02 6.77
CA THR A 317 -17.68 -5.60 7.06
C THR A 317 -18.49 -6.73 7.67
N PHE A 318 -18.39 -7.94 7.10
CA PHE A 318 -19.06 -9.12 7.64
C PHE A 318 -18.67 -9.38 9.10
N LEU A 319 -17.36 -9.39 9.38
CA LEU A 319 -16.87 -9.65 10.72
C LEU A 319 -17.22 -8.50 11.70
N TYR A 320 -17.26 -7.23 11.26
CA TYR A 320 -17.72 -6.12 12.11
C TYR A 320 -19.18 -6.20 12.50
N LEU A 321 -20.05 -6.53 11.55
CA LEU A 321 -21.46 -6.74 11.84
C LEU A 321 -21.63 -7.91 12.81
N MET A 322 -20.86 -8.99 12.62
CA MET A 322 -20.84 -10.13 13.54
C MET A 322 -20.45 -9.69 14.96
N PHE A 323 -19.36 -8.94 15.14
CA PHE A 323 -18.97 -8.40 16.46
C PHE A 323 -20.05 -7.51 17.10
N VAL A 324 -20.56 -6.53 16.35
CA VAL A 324 -21.54 -5.56 16.86
C VAL A 324 -22.85 -6.24 17.27
N ILE A 325 -23.37 -7.14 16.43
CA ILE A 325 -24.62 -7.85 16.70
C ILE A 325 -24.46 -8.79 17.90
N THR A 326 -23.36 -9.55 17.98
CA THR A 326 -23.11 -10.45 19.10
C THR A 326 -22.97 -9.71 20.42
N LEU A 327 -22.23 -8.60 20.46
CA LEU A 327 -22.10 -7.78 21.67
C LEU A 327 -23.45 -7.18 22.10
N ALA A 328 -24.23 -6.66 21.16
CA ALA A 328 -25.55 -6.11 21.46
C ALA A 328 -26.54 -7.17 21.96
N ALA A 329 -26.48 -8.39 21.42
CA ALA A 329 -27.42 -9.45 21.76
C ALA A 329 -27.11 -10.13 23.10
N THR A 330 -25.84 -10.20 23.49
CA THR A 330 -25.40 -11.07 24.60
C THR A 330 -24.92 -10.33 25.86
N VAL A 331 -24.59 -9.05 25.78
CA VAL A 331 -23.97 -8.28 26.88
C VAL A 331 -24.89 -7.19 27.39
N THR A 332 -24.95 -7.02 28.71
CA THR A 332 -25.68 -5.91 29.33
C THR A 332 -25.07 -4.55 29.00
N ARG A 333 -25.92 -3.52 28.91
CA ARG A 333 -25.49 -2.16 28.54
C ARG A 333 -24.43 -1.58 29.48
N ASP A 334 -24.55 -1.83 30.78
CA ASP A 334 -23.61 -1.35 31.79
C ASP A 334 -22.20 -1.94 31.59
N ALA A 335 -22.13 -3.25 31.32
CA ALA A 335 -20.88 -3.93 31.00
C ALA A 335 -20.26 -3.46 29.68
N LEU A 336 -21.09 -3.15 28.66
CA LEU A 336 -20.63 -2.58 27.39
C LEU A 336 -19.95 -1.21 27.57
N LEU A 337 -20.41 -0.41 28.53
CA LEU A 337 -19.89 0.94 28.79
C LEU A 337 -18.64 0.93 29.68
N ASN A 338 -18.62 0.08 30.71
CA ASN A 338 -17.60 0.11 31.76
C ASN A 338 -16.44 -0.88 31.50
N THR A 339 -16.70 -2.01 30.83
CA THR A 339 -15.72 -3.09 30.69
C THR A 339 -15.19 -3.15 29.26
N PHE A 340 -14.12 -2.41 28.97
CA PHE A 340 -13.52 -2.38 27.62
C PHE A 340 -12.93 -3.73 27.15
N SER A 341 -12.63 -4.65 28.07
CA SER A 341 -12.13 -6.00 27.75
C SER A 341 -13.23 -7.07 27.74
N ILE A 342 -14.51 -6.69 27.75
CA ILE A 342 -15.65 -7.63 27.81
C ILE A 342 -15.62 -8.68 26.68
N THR A 343 -15.11 -8.30 25.51
CA THR A 343 -14.93 -9.20 24.36
C THR A 343 -14.11 -10.44 24.73
N ALA A 344 -13.08 -10.29 25.59
CA ALA A 344 -12.20 -11.37 26.04
C ALA A 344 -12.89 -12.31 27.04
N ASP A 345 -13.82 -11.79 27.83
CA ASP A 345 -14.58 -12.58 28.80
C ASP A 345 -15.70 -13.39 28.14
N ILE A 346 -16.17 -12.96 26.96
CA ILE A 346 -17.17 -13.68 26.15
C ILE A 346 -16.54 -14.81 25.34
N SER A 347 -15.30 -14.63 24.89
CA SER A 347 -14.59 -15.57 24.03
C SER A 347 -14.42 -16.96 24.68
N ALA A 348 -14.48 -18.03 23.87
CA ALA A 348 -14.40 -19.39 24.39
C ALA A 348 -13.04 -19.67 25.03
N VAL A 349 -11.97 -19.14 24.43
CA VAL A 349 -10.61 -19.18 24.95
C VAL A 349 -10.09 -17.76 25.10
N ARG A 350 -10.23 -17.20 26.31
CA ARG A 350 -9.75 -15.84 26.66
C ARG A 350 -8.34 -15.53 26.16
N VAL A 351 -7.43 -16.50 26.26
CA VAL A 351 -6.03 -16.37 25.80
C VAL A 351 -5.94 -16.17 24.29
N LEU A 352 -6.78 -16.86 23.51
CA LEU A 352 -6.79 -16.77 22.06
C LEU A 352 -7.30 -15.40 21.59
N LEU A 353 -8.35 -14.86 22.23
CA LEU A 353 -8.82 -13.53 21.89
C LEU A 353 -7.80 -12.44 22.26
N LEU A 354 -7.18 -12.54 23.44
CA LEU A 354 -6.10 -11.61 23.83
C LEU A 354 -4.91 -11.71 22.88
N ALA A 355 -4.52 -12.92 22.47
CA ALA A 355 -3.49 -13.11 21.44
C ALA A 355 -3.88 -12.45 20.12
N GLY A 356 -5.13 -12.60 19.68
CA GLY A 356 -5.68 -11.93 18.50
C GLY A 356 -5.59 -10.40 18.60
N LEU A 357 -5.98 -9.82 19.74
CA LEU A 357 -5.88 -8.39 20.03
C LEU A 357 -4.44 -7.89 19.95
N TYR A 358 -3.50 -8.60 20.58
CA TYR A 358 -2.08 -8.20 20.59
C TYR A 358 -1.46 -8.32 19.21
N VAL A 359 -1.74 -9.40 18.49
CA VAL A 359 -1.29 -9.64 17.13
C VAL A 359 -1.86 -8.61 16.16
N SER A 360 -3.16 -8.30 16.25
CA SER A 360 -3.83 -7.25 15.48
C SER A 360 -3.16 -5.88 15.69
N SER A 361 -2.91 -5.52 16.94
CA SER A 361 -2.33 -4.22 17.28
C SER A 361 -0.88 -4.09 16.78
N MET A 362 -0.05 -5.12 16.99
CA MET A 362 1.34 -5.14 16.53
C MET A 362 1.44 -5.18 15.00
N SER A 363 0.61 -5.98 14.33
CA SER A 363 0.62 -6.12 12.87
C SER A 363 0.22 -4.82 12.15
N SER A 364 -0.80 -4.12 12.66
CA SER A 364 -1.22 -2.83 12.13
C SER A 364 -0.11 -1.78 12.26
N CYS A 365 0.58 -1.73 13.40
CA CYS A 365 1.70 -0.82 13.57
C CYS A 365 2.94 -1.24 12.73
N LEU A 366 3.22 -2.54 12.56
CA LEU A 366 4.26 -3.01 11.63
C LEU A 366 4.00 -2.49 10.22
N GLY A 367 2.76 -2.58 9.74
CA GLY A 367 2.35 -2.04 8.45
C GLY A 367 2.58 -0.53 8.34
N ALA A 368 2.15 0.24 9.34
CA ALA A 368 2.33 1.69 9.37
C ALA A 368 3.81 2.12 9.47
N MET A 369 4.62 1.44 10.28
CA MET A 369 6.06 1.73 10.47
C MET A 369 6.93 1.31 9.27
N TYR A 370 6.40 0.49 8.36
CA TYR A 370 7.05 0.15 7.10
C TYR A 370 6.54 1.02 5.94
N GLY A 371 5.22 1.15 5.79
CA GLY A 371 4.59 1.87 4.67
C GLY A 371 4.78 3.38 4.74
N THR A 372 4.60 3.99 5.91
CA THR A 372 4.65 5.45 6.07
C THR A 372 6.02 6.03 5.76
N PRO A 373 7.14 5.44 6.24
CA PRO A 373 8.47 5.94 5.90
C PRO A 373 8.79 5.88 4.42
N ARG A 374 8.24 4.91 3.68
CA ARG A 374 8.36 4.83 2.20
C ARG A 374 7.59 5.94 1.51
N VAL A 375 6.36 6.23 1.95
CA VAL A 375 5.61 7.38 1.43
C VAL A 375 6.38 8.68 1.69
N LEU A 376 6.91 8.86 2.91
CA LEU A 376 7.71 10.03 3.26
C LEU A 376 9.02 10.12 2.45
N GLN A 377 9.65 8.98 2.16
CA GLN A 377 10.82 8.89 1.30
C GLN A 377 10.52 9.31 -0.14
N SER A 378 9.38 8.87 -0.71
CA SER A 378 8.96 9.28 -2.05
C SER A 378 8.72 10.80 -2.14
N ILE A 379 8.06 11.38 -1.14
CA ILE A 379 7.87 12.84 -1.03
C ILE A 379 9.22 13.57 -0.99
N ALA A 380 10.16 13.07 -0.19
CA ALA A 380 11.50 13.66 -0.05
C ALA A 380 12.32 13.58 -1.34
N ASN A 381 12.20 12.49 -2.10
CA ASN A 381 12.92 12.29 -3.36
C ASN A 381 12.46 13.22 -4.47
N GLU A 382 11.18 13.61 -4.47
CA GLU A 382 10.64 14.58 -5.43
C GLU A 382 11.00 16.04 -5.09
N LYS A 383 11.70 16.29 -3.96
CA LYS A 383 12.14 17.61 -3.52
C LYS A 383 11.02 18.66 -3.48
N VAL A 384 9.78 18.21 -3.23
CA VAL A 384 8.60 19.08 -3.17
C VAL A 384 8.73 20.12 -2.06
N ILE A 385 9.38 19.75 -0.96
CA ILE A 385 9.52 20.59 0.24
C ILE A 385 11.01 20.80 0.54
N PRO A 386 11.47 22.07 0.60
CA PRO A 386 12.86 22.36 0.94
C PRO A 386 13.15 21.89 2.37
N GLY A 387 14.24 21.13 2.56
CA GLY A 387 14.68 20.62 3.86
C GLY A 387 14.35 19.15 4.15
N LEU A 388 13.38 18.53 3.46
CA LEU A 388 13.05 17.11 3.66
C LEU A 388 13.95 16.12 2.88
N ALA A 389 14.89 16.60 2.07
CA ALA A 389 15.75 15.77 1.22
C ALA A 389 16.59 14.72 2.00
N ILE A 390 16.90 14.98 3.27
CA ILE A 390 17.63 14.05 4.15
C ILE A 390 16.82 12.75 4.35
N LEU A 391 15.49 12.84 4.38
CA LEU A 391 14.58 11.70 4.57
C LEU A 391 14.50 10.79 3.34
N GLY A 392 14.94 11.25 2.17
CA GLY A 392 14.99 10.46 0.93
C GLY A 392 16.08 9.38 0.92
N HIS A 393 17.08 9.50 1.80
CA HIS A 393 18.22 8.58 1.83
C HIS A 393 17.80 7.16 2.23
N GLY A 394 17.80 6.25 1.25
CA GLY A 394 17.60 4.82 1.45
C GLY A 394 18.93 4.09 1.66
N ARG A 395 18.98 3.16 2.62
CA ARG A 395 20.15 2.32 2.89
C ARG A 395 19.91 0.88 2.40
N GLY A 396 20.96 0.26 1.85
CA GLY A 396 20.93 -1.13 1.39
C GLY A 396 20.19 -1.36 0.05
N PRO A 397 20.10 -2.62 -0.40
CA PRO A 397 19.54 -2.98 -1.72
C PRO A 397 18.04 -2.64 -1.85
N ASN A 398 17.28 -2.70 -0.75
CA ASN A 398 15.85 -2.36 -0.72
C ASN A 398 15.57 -0.88 -0.41
N LYS A 399 16.59 -0.01 -0.43
CA LYS A 399 16.50 1.44 -0.17
C LYS A 399 15.70 1.80 1.10
N VAL A 400 15.92 1.09 2.20
CA VAL A 400 15.16 1.27 3.44
C VAL A 400 15.37 2.69 4.01
N PRO A 401 14.31 3.50 4.22
CA PRO A 401 14.44 4.90 4.65
C PRO A 401 14.55 5.02 6.18
N ILE A 402 15.75 4.81 6.71
CA ILE A 402 16.00 4.79 8.17
C ILE A 402 15.64 6.14 8.81
N TYR A 403 16.00 7.27 8.19
CA TYR A 403 15.69 8.60 8.74
C TYR A 403 14.17 8.84 8.81
N SER A 404 13.42 8.47 7.76
CA SER A 404 11.96 8.55 7.77
C SER A 404 11.34 7.64 8.84
N MET A 405 11.88 6.44 9.06
CA MET A 405 11.44 5.54 10.13
C MET A 405 11.62 6.18 11.51
N VAL A 406 12.76 6.82 11.76
CA VAL A 406 13.03 7.52 13.03
C VAL A 406 12.05 8.68 13.23
N VAL A 407 11.79 9.49 12.19
CA VAL A 407 10.81 10.58 12.27
C VAL A 407 9.42 10.06 12.61
N VAL A 408 8.95 9.01 11.92
CA VAL A 408 7.65 8.39 12.20
C VAL A 408 7.59 7.85 13.63
N ALA A 409 8.65 7.16 14.08
CA ALA A 409 8.73 6.64 15.45
C ALA A 409 8.65 7.76 16.51
N ILE A 410 9.36 8.88 16.32
CA ILE A 410 9.30 10.04 17.25
C ILE A 410 7.89 10.62 17.32
N VAL A 411 7.23 10.81 16.16
CA VAL A 411 5.85 11.31 16.11
C VAL A 411 4.92 10.35 16.83
N THR A 412 4.98 9.05 16.52
CA THR A 412 4.18 8.02 17.17
C THR A 412 4.39 8.00 18.68
N THR A 413 5.64 8.00 19.17
CA THR A 413 5.96 8.03 20.60
C THR A 413 5.40 9.29 21.28
N THR A 414 5.44 10.44 20.62
CA THR A 414 4.86 11.68 21.15
C THR A 414 3.35 11.53 21.40
N PHE A 415 2.61 10.96 20.43
CA PHE A 415 1.17 10.73 20.59
C PHE A 415 0.82 9.65 21.60
N ILE A 416 1.69 8.64 21.80
CA ILE A 416 1.55 7.67 22.91
C ILE A 416 1.65 8.36 24.27
N ILE A 417 2.56 9.34 24.42
CA ILE A 417 2.70 10.08 25.69
C ILE A 417 1.48 10.97 25.93
N ILE A 418 0.95 11.61 24.89
CA ILE A 418 -0.14 12.59 24.99
C ILE A 418 -1.51 11.94 25.25
N GLY A 419 -1.86 10.84 24.57
CA GLY A 419 -3.29 10.51 24.37
C GLY A 419 -3.74 9.15 24.91
N GLY A 420 -5.00 9.10 25.38
CA GLY A 420 -5.77 7.87 25.48
C GLY A 420 -6.48 7.54 24.15
N ILE A 421 -6.96 6.31 24.01
CA ILE A 421 -7.55 5.81 22.74
C ILE A 421 -8.70 6.70 22.24
N ASN A 422 -9.59 7.12 23.14
CA ASN A 422 -10.78 7.89 22.76
C ASN A 422 -10.45 9.31 22.28
N GLN A 423 -9.32 9.87 22.72
CA GLN A 423 -8.83 11.17 22.25
C GLN A 423 -8.02 11.03 20.96
N LEU A 424 -7.25 9.94 20.81
CA LEU A 424 -6.43 9.69 19.63
C LEU A 424 -7.28 9.34 18.41
N ALA A 425 -8.37 8.59 18.58
CA ALA A 425 -9.16 8.11 17.44
C ALA A 425 -9.73 9.23 16.55
N PRO A 426 -10.35 10.31 17.08
CA PRO A 426 -10.75 11.45 16.25
C PRO A 426 -9.59 12.18 15.58
N ILE A 427 -8.41 12.22 16.20
CA ILE A 427 -7.20 12.84 15.62
C ILE A 427 -6.71 12.02 14.43
N VAL A 428 -6.85 10.70 14.44
CA VAL A 428 -6.57 9.83 13.29
C VAL A 428 -7.61 10.03 12.19
N THR A 429 -8.88 10.12 12.56
CA THR A 429 -10.00 10.23 11.61
C THR A 429 -9.87 11.44 10.68
N MET A 430 -9.47 12.61 11.19
CA MET A 430 -9.41 13.85 10.40
C MET A 430 -8.45 13.78 9.20
N PRO A 431 -7.15 13.44 9.35
CA PRO A 431 -6.22 13.26 8.23
C PRO A 431 -6.67 12.23 7.20
N PHE A 432 -7.24 11.11 7.63
CA PHE A 432 -7.70 10.06 6.71
C PHE A 432 -8.93 10.48 5.93
N LEU A 433 -9.90 11.15 6.55
CA LEU A 433 -11.05 11.72 5.82
C LEU A 433 -10.61 12.75 4.77
N ILE A 434 -9.66 13.62 5.10
CA ILE A 434 -9.09 14.58 4.14
C ILE A 434 -8.39 13.85 3.00
N THR A 435 -7.63 12.78 3.30
CA THR A 435 -6.96 11.97 2.29
C THR A 435 -7.97 11.30 1.36
N TYR A 436 -9.04 10.72 1.92
CA TYR A 436 -10.10 10.04 1.17
C TYR A 436 -10.85 10.99 0.26
N ALA A 437 -11.29 12.14 0.80
CA ALA A 437 -11.91 13.19 0.02
C ALA A 437 -11.00 13.69 -1.11
N SER A 438 -9.69 13.75 -0.88
CA SER A 438 -8.72 14.15 -1.90
C SER A 438 -8.53 13.10 -2.99
N ILE A 439 -8.53 11.80 -2.64
CA ILE A 439 -8.49 10.70 -3.62
C ILE A 439 -9.76 10.73 -4.49
N ASP A 440 -10.92 10.95 -3.88
CA ASP A 440 -12.19 11.05 -4.60
C ASP A 440 -12.20 12.25 -5.56
N TYR A 441 -11.73 13.40 -5.08
CA TYR A 441 -11.56 14.58 -5.91
C TYR A 441 -10.54 14.37 -7.04
N SER A 442 -9.41 13.73 -6.76
CA SER A 442 -8.41 13.35 -7.77
C SER A 442 -9.03 12.51 -8.89
N TYR A 443 -9.83 11.50 -8.54
CA TYR A 443 -10.46 10.64 -9.54
C TYR A 443 -11.50 11.41 -10.36
N PHE A 444 -12.31 12.23 -9.71
CA PHE A 444 -13.27 13.10 -10.40
C PHE A 444 -12.57 14.05 -11.38
N ALA A 445 -11.51 14.73 -10.95
CA ALA A 445 -10.72 15.61 -11.81
C ALA A 445 -10.10 14.85 -12.99
N LEU A 446 -9.52 13.67 -12.73
CA LEU A 446 -8.95 12.81 -13.75
C LEU A 446 -10.02 12.40 -14.78
N ALA A 447 -11.17 11.91 -14.33
CA ALA A 447 -12.27 11.51 -15.22
C ALA A 447 -12.77 12.66 -16.09
N GLN A 448 -12.94 13.86 -15.51
CA GLN A 448 -13.32 15.05 -16.29
C GLN A 448 -12.28 15.45 -17.33
N THR A 449 -10.98 15.36 -17.01
CA THR A 449 -9.92 15.68 -17.97
C THR A 449 -9.92 14.71 -19.15
N PHE A 450 -10.14 13.41 -18.91
CA PHE A 450 -10.30 12.41 -19.98
C PHE A 450 -11.51 12.69 -20.87
N ASP A 451 -12.67 13.00 -20.27
CA ASP A 451 -13.88 13.33 -21.05
C ASP A 451 -13.68 14.58 -21.91
N LEU A 452 -12.98 15.59 -21.39
CA LEU A 452 -12.65 16.80 -22.14
C LEU A 452 -11.67 16.52 -23.28
N GLN A 453 -10.66 15.68 -23.06
CA GLN A 453 -9.72 15.25 -24.11
C GLN A 453 -10.46 14.48 -25.21
N HIS A 454 -11.28 13.51 -24.84
CA HIS A 454 -12.06 12.72 -25.79
C HIS A 454 -13.02 13.59 -26.62
N LYS A 455 -13.70 14.56 -25.98
CA LYS A 455 -14.54 15.55 -26.69
C LYS A 455 -13.73 16.45 -27.63
N ARG A 456 -12.48 16.79 -27.29
CA ARG A 456 -11.59 17.57 -28.17
C ARG A 456 -11.18 16.74 -29.38
N GLU A 457 -10.78 15.49 -29.19
CA GLU A 457 -10.39 14.57 -30.26
C GLU A 457 -11.54 14.35 -31.27
N MET A 458 -12.76 14.13 -30.78
CA MET A 458 -13.95 14.01 -31.65
C MET A 458 -14.18 15.27 -32.49
N ARG A 459 -13.95 16.47 -31.95
CA ARG A 459 -14.07 17.72 -32.72
C ARG A 459 -13.00 17.83 -33.82
N PHE A 460 -11.77 17.42 -33.55
CA PHE A 460 -10.70 17.43 -34.56
C PHE A 460 -10.94 16.39 -35.66
N GLN A 461 -11.46 15.21 -35.32
CA GLN A 461 -11.85 14.19 -36.30
C GLN A 461 -13.04 14.64 -37.17
N GLY A 462 -14.05 15.27 -36.56
CA GLY A 462 -15.20 15.81 -37.30
C GLY A 462 -14.85 16.93 -38.28
N ASN A 463 -13.84 17.76 -37.96
CA ASN A 463 -13.33 18.75 -38.90
C ASN A 463 -12.46 18.12 -40.01
N SER A 464 -11.64 17.11 -39.68
CA SER A 464 -10.83 16.41 -40.69
C SER A 464 -11.69 15.68 -41.73
N GLN A 465 -12.86 15.14 -41.33
CA GLN A 465 -13.82 14.56 -42.27
C GLN A 465 -14.54 15.60 -43.15
N ARG A 466 -14.75 16.83 -42.66
CA ARG A 466 -15.29 17.93 -43.48
C ARG A 466 -14.29 18.42 -44.52
N ASP A 467 -13.00 18.48 -44.18
CA ASP A 467 -11.95 18.86 -45.14
C ASP A 467 -11.70 17.78 -46.21
N THR A 468 -11.93 16.50 -45.90
CA THR A 468 -11.88 15.44 -46.93
C THR A 468 -13.06 15.46 -47.91
N HIS A 469 -14.19 16.08 -47.55
CA HIS A 469 -15.34 16.22 -48.46
C HIS A 469 -15.27 17.46 -49.37
N VAL A 470 -14.34 18.38 -49.13
CA VAL A 470 -14.10 19.56 -49.98
C VAL A 470 -13.07 19.29 -51.09
N TYR A 471 -12.30 18.21 -51.01
CA TYR A 471 -11.48 17.71 -52.13
C TYR A 471 -12.23 16.70 -53.01
N GLY A 472 -13.44 17.09 -53.41
CA GLY A 472 -14.16 16.47 -54.51
C GLY A 472 -13.93 17.23 -55.82
N ALA A 473 -12.69 17.29 -56.32
CA ALA A 473 -12.41 17.61 -57.72
C ALA A 473 -10.96 17.25 -58.07
N THR A 474 -10.81 16.29 -59.00
CA THR A 474 -9.73 16.19 -59.99
C THR A 474 -8.31 16.52 -59.55
N GLY A 475 -7.48 15.48 -59.36
CA GLY A 475 -6.02 15.54 -59.48
C GLY A 475 -5.32 16.47 -58.50
N SER A 476 -4.76 15.90 -57.43
CA SER A 476 -3.87 16.62 -56.54
C SER A 476 -2.66 17.16 -57.33
N ASP A 477 -2.47 18.48 -57.36
CA ASP A 477 -1.36 19.18 -58.04
C ASP A 477 0.03 18.64 -57.66
N LEU A 478 0.15 18.03 -56.49
CA LEU A 478 1.37 17.38 -56.01
C LEU A 478 1.74 16.10 -56.78
N ASP A 479 0.75 15.41 -57.36
CA ASP A 479 0.95 14.18 -58.14
C ASP A 479 1.45 14.49 -59.56
N LEU A 480 1.20 15.71 -60.07
CA LEU A 480 1.76 16.23 -61.33
C LEU A 480 3.22 16.66 -61.21
N LEU A 481 3.62 17.18 -60.04
CA LEU A 481 4.98 17.63 -59.75
C LEU A 481 5.93 16.50 -59.33
N PHE A 482 5.41 15.40 -58.78
CA PHE A 482 6.20 14.26 -58.29
C PHE A 482 5.65 12.92 -58.78
N PRO A 483 5.78 12.60 -60.08
CA PRO A 483 5.26 11.35 -60.66
C PRO A 483 5.89 10.07 -60.08
N GLU A 484 6.98 10.18 -59.33
CA GLU A 484 7.64 9.06 -58.64
C GLU A 484 6.85 8.53 -57.43
N ARG A 485 5.95 9.33 -56.82
CA ARG A 485 5.11 8.88 -55.68
C ARG A 485 4.12 7.78 -56.05
N ILE A 486 3.75 7.66 -57.32
CA ILE A 486 2.68 6.77 -57.77
C ILE A 486 3.18 5.32 -57.90
N ARG A 487 4.48 5.09 -58.15
CA ARG A 487 5.02 3.73 -58.33
C ARG A 487 4.97 2.87 -57.07
N HIS A 488 4.94 3.45 -55.87
CA HIS A 488 4.95 2.68 -54.62
C HIS A 488 3.56 2.25 -54.13
N LYS A 489 2.46 2.73 -54.72
CA LYS A 489 1.10 2.31 -54.31
C LYS A 489 0.65 0.97 -54.91
N ASN A 490 1.20 0.57 -56.05
CA ASN A 490 0.71 -0.60 -56.80
C ASN A 490 1.39 -1.94 -56.47
N VAL A 491 2.24 -2.03 -55.44
CA VAL A 491 2.95 -3.27 -55.09
C VAL A 491 2.37 -3.97 -53.84
N GLY A 492 1.47 -3.34 -53.09
CA GLY A 492 0.97 -3.88 -51.81
C GLY A 492 -0.37 -4.62 -51.84
N VAL A 493 -1.07 -4.71 -52.97
CA VAL A 493 -2.49 -5.15 -53.01
C VAL A 493 -2.66 -6.66 -53.30
N SER A 494 -1.58 -7.42 -53.51
CA SER A 494 -1.68 -8.81 -53.95
C SER A 494 -1.67 -9.89 -52.85
N TYR A 495 -1.78 -9.56 -51.57
CA TYR A 495 -1.73 -10.55 -50.47
C TYR A 495 -2.88 -10.43 -49.45
N GLN A 496 -4.10 -10.15 -49.91
CA GLN A 496 -5.27 -10.20 -49.02
C GLN A 496 -6.53 -10.75 -49.71
N ILE A 497 -6.34 -11.82 -50.47
CA ILE A 497 -7.41 -12.75 -50.86
C ILE A 497 -6.83 -14.14 -50.62
N ILE A 498 -7.08 -14.69 -49.43
CA ILE A 498 -7.12 -16.11 -49.01
C ILE A 498 -7.12 -16.03 -47.49
N LEU A 499 -8.31 -16.09 -46.91
CA LEU A 499 -8.67 -16.63 -45.58
C LEU A 499 -10.12 -16.20 -45.35
N ASN A 500 -11.02 -16.96 -45.97
CA ASN A 500 -12.42 -17.09 -45.58
C ASN A 500 -12.53 -18.39 -44.79
#